data_AF-A0A819EBU9-F1
#
_entry.id   AF-A0A819EBU9-F1
#
_cell.length_a   1.000
_cell.length_b   1.000
_cell.length_c   1.000
_cell.angle_alpha   90.00
_cell.angle_beta   90.00
_cell.angle_gamma   90.00
#
_symmetry.space_group_name_H-M   'P 1'
#
loop_
_entity.id
_entity.type
_entity.pdbx_description
1 polymer ?
#
loop_
_entity_poly.entity_id
_entity_poly.type
_entity_poly.pdbx_seq_one_letter_code
_entity_poly.pdbx_strand_id
1 'polypeptide(L)' 'MKIIFALCLLIVIVYCAPIVDEQLNDSWTLFKRVYKKGYASNDEESVRRIIWEKNLAKIRKHNLEADIGLHKYRMGMNH' A
#
# COMPACT_ATOMS: atom_id res chain seq x y z
N MET A 1 -25.84 22.24 15.27
CA MET A 1 -24.65 22.58 14.44
C MET A 1 -23.36 21.89 14.91
N LYS A 2 -23.03 21.87 16.22
CA LYS A 2 -21.81 21.19 16.73
C LYS A 2 -21.77 19.67 16.46
N ILE A 3 -22.88 18.96 16.63
CA ILE A 3 -22.97 17.50 16.39
C ILE A 3 -22.78 17.18 14.90
N ILE A 4 -23.42 17.94 14.01
CA ILE A 4 -23.26 17.76 12.56
C ILE A 4 -21.81 17.99 12.14
N PHE A 5 -21.16 19.04 12.67
CA PHE A 5 -19.75 19.31 12.39
C PHE A 5 -18.82 18.19 12.91
N ALA A 6 -19.07 17.66 14.10
CA ALA A 6 -18.32 16.53 14.64
C ALA A 6 -18.50 15.25 13.80
N LEU A 7 -19.72 14.96 13.33
CA LEU A 7 -20.00 13.83 12.45
C LEU A 7 -19.30 13.98 11.08
N CYS A 8 -19.32 15.18 10.49
CA CYS A 8 -18.58 15.46 9.26
C CYS A 8 -17.08 15.24 9.44
N LEU A 9 -16.49 15.67 10.56
CA LEU A 9 -15.07 15.45 10.86
C LEU A 9 -14.73 13.96 11.00
N LEU A 10 -15.57 13.18 11.69
CA LEU A 10 -15.36 11.74 11.85
C LEU A 10 -15.41 11.02 10.50
N ILE A 11 -16.34 11.39 9.61
CA ILE A 11 -16.43 10.83 8.27
C ILE A 11 -15.15 11.12 7.47
N VAL A 12 -14.64 12.35 7.50
CA VAL A 12 -13.40 12.73 6.79
C VAL A 12 -12.20 11.91 7.28
N ILE A 13 -12.08 11.69 8.60
CA ILE A 13 -10.99 10.90 9.18
C ILE A 13 -11.03 9.45 8.68
N VAL A 14 -12.20 8.83 8.64
CA VAL A 14 -12.37 7.45 8.16
C VAL A 14 -11.95 7.32 6.69
N TYR A 15 -12.31 8.29 5.83
CA TYR A 15 -11.92 8.27 4.41
C TYR A 15 -10.44 8.59 4.16
N CYS A 16 -9.79 9.33 5.06
CA CYS A 16 -8.36 9.64 4.95
C CYS A 16 -7.46 8.57 5.55
N ALA A 17 -8.00 7.62 6.34
CA ALA A 17 -7.23 6.55 6.92
C ALA A 17 -6.72 5.60 5.81
N PRO A 18 -5.40 5.35 5.72
CA PRO A 18 -4.87 4.41 4.75
C PRO A 18 -5.30 2.99 5.12
N ILE A 19 -6.13 2.39 4.28
CA ILE A 19 -6.54 0.99 4.41
C ILE A 19 -5.41 0.14 3.84
N VAL A 20 -4.85 -0.75 4.66
CA VAL A 20 -3.94 -1.82 4.22
C VAL A 20 -4.74 -3.08 3.94
N ASP A 21 -4.40 -3.81 2.90
CA ASP A 21 -5.07 -5.06 2.54
C ASP A 21 -4.54 -6.21 3.40
N GLU A 22 -5.36 -6.71 4.33
CA GLU A 22 -4.99 -7.81 5.23
C GLU A 22 -4.62 -9.09 4.46
N GLN A 23 -5.17 -9.30 3.26
CA GLN A 23 -4.83 -10.46 2.42
C GLN A 23 -3.36 -10.44 1.95
N LEU A 24 -2.71 -9.26 1.98
CA LEU A 24 -1.31 -9.09 1.61
C LEU A 24 -0.34 -9.26 2.79
N ASN A 25 -0.82 -9.61 3.99
CA ASN A 25 0.04 -9.72 5.19
C ASN A 25 1.16 -10.75 5.06
N ASP A 26 0.88 -11.92 4.49
CA ASP A 26 1.91 -12.94 4.27
C ASP A 26 2.93 -12.48 3.22
N SER A 27 2.45 -11.81 2.17
CA SER A 27 3.30 -11.25 1.11
C SER A 27 4.22 -10.14 1.63
N TRP A 28 3.71 -9.28 2.51
CA TRP A 28 4.50 -8.25 3.19
C TRP A 28 5.56 -8.87 4.10
N THR A 29 5.18 -9.88 4.88
CA THR A 29 6.11 -10.60 5.77
C THR A 29 7.22 -11.26 4.97
N LEU A 30 6.87 -11.90 3.85
CA LEU A 30 7.84 -12.49 2.94
C LEU A 30 8.74 -11.42 2.31
N PHE A 31 8.18 -10.31 1.84
CA PHE A 31 8.95 -9.18 1.29
C PHE A 31 9.99 -8.67 2.29
N LYS A 32 9.58 -8.38 3.53
CA LYS A 32 10.51 -7.94 4.58
C LYS A 32 11.60 -8.98 4.84
N ARG A 33 11.27 -10.27 4.85
CA ARG A 33 12.24 -11.36 5.03
C ARG A 33 13.25 -11.42 3.89
N VAL A 34 12.78 -11.47 2.64
CA VAL A 34 13.61 -11.58 1.43
C VAL A 34 14.58 -10.41 1.32
N TYR A 35 14.11 -9.19 1.58
CA TYR A 35 14.91 -7.98 1.49
C TYR A 35 15.50 -7.51 2.82
N LYS A 36 15.44 -8.34 3.86
CA LYS A 36 15.97 -8.08 5.21
C LYS A 36 15.57 -6.71 5.76
N LYS A 37 14.30 -6.32 5.56
CA LYS A 37 13.75 -5.05 6.05
C LYS A 37 13.48 -5.12 7.55
N GLY A 38 14.12 -4.23 8.29
CA GLY A 38 13.75 -3.87 9.66
C GLY A 38 13.45 -2.38 9.72
N TYR A 39 12.40 -2.01 10.45
CA TYR A 39 11.98 -0.63 10.64
C TYR A 39 12.13 -0.24 12.10
N ALA A 40 12.41 1.03 12.37
CA ALA A 40 12.73 1.51 13.71
C ALA A 40 11.51 1.54 14.64
N SER A 41 10.30 1.63 14.08
CA SER A 41 9.05 1.68 14.84
C SER A 41 7.87 1.06 14.06
N ASN A 42 6.80 0.75 14.79
CA ASN A 42 5.54 0.30 14.20
C ASN A 42 4.91 1.35 13.28
N ASP A 43 5.09 2.64 13.60
CA ASP A 43 4.61 3.74 12.77
C ASP A 43 5.37 3.80 11.44
N GLU A 44 6.69 3.66 11.48
CA GLU A 44 7.49 3.57 10.25
C GLU A 44 7.08 2.34 9.44
N GLU A 45 6.95 1.17 10.07
CA GLU A 45 6.53 -0.04 9.37
C GLU A 45 5.16 0.14 8.70
N SER A 46 4.21 0.77 9.37
CA SER A 46 2.88 1.03 8.84
C SER A 46 2.93 1.95 7.61
N VAL A 47 3.72 3.02 7.67
CA VAL A 47 3.95 3.90 6.51
C VAL A 47 4.59 3.13 5.35
N ARG A 48 5.57 2.27 5.64
CA ARG A 48 6.28 1.46 4.65
C ARG A 48 5.37 0.41 4.03
N ARG A 49 4.47 -0.18 4.81
CA ARG A 49 3.45 -1.10 4.31
C ARG A 49 2.55 -0.44 3.28
N ILE A 50 2.08 0.78 3.55
CA ILE A 50 1.23 1.55 2.63
C ILE A 50 1.98 1.84 1.32
N ILE A 51 3.25 2.25 1.41
CA ILE A 51 4.07 2.51 0.22
C ILE A 51 4.26 1.23 -0.60
N TRP A 52 4.53 0.11 0.07
CA TRP A 52 4.73 -1.17 -0.58
C TRP A 52 3.47 -1.66 -1.32
N GLU A 53 2.28 -1.53 -0.73
CA GLU A 53 1.02 -1.89 -1.40
C GLU A 53 0.74 -0.99 -2.60
N LYS A 54 1.00 0.32 -2.50
CA LYS A 54 0.90 1.24 -3.63
C LYS A 54 1.84 0.86 -4.77
N ASN A 55 3.07 0.46 -4.45
CA ASN A 55 4.03 -0.04 -5.45
C ASN A 55 3.57 -1.36 -6.07
N LEU A 56 3.02 -2.29 -5.27
CA LEU A 56 2.48 -3.54 -5.77
C LEU A 56 1.32 -3.31 -6.74
N ALA A 57 0.40 -2.40 -6.40
CA ALA A 57 -0.70 -2.01 -7.28
C ALA A 57 -0.20 -1.40 -8.60
N LYS A 58 0.81 -0.51 -8.52
CA LYS A 58 1.46 0.07 -9.71
C LYS A 58 2.08 -1.00 -10.60
N ILE A 59 2.83 -1.94 -10.01
CA ILE A 59 3.47 -3.05 -10.74
C ILE A 59 2.42 -3.92 -11.43
N ARG A 60 1.35 -4.30 -10.72
CA ARG A 60 0.24 -5.09 -11.28
C ARG A 60 -0.40 -4.40 -12.47
N LYS A 61 -0.73 -3.11 -12.33
CA LYS A 61 -1.31 -2.31 -13.42
C LYS A 61 -0.37 -2.24 -14.63
N HIS A 62 0.88 -1.85 -14.43
CA HIS A 62 1.86 -1.76 -15.51
C HIS A 62 2.05 -3.11 -16.23
N ASN A 63 2.10 -4.21 -15.48
CA ASN A 63 2.29 -5.52 -16.08
C ASN A 63 1.06 -6.00 -16.86
N LEU A 64 -0.15 -5.64 -16.44
CA LEU A 64 -1.36 -5.86 -17.24
C LEU A 64 -1.33 -5.04 -18.55
N GLU A 65 -0.90 -3.78 -18.48
CA GLU A 65 -0.69 -2.93 -19.66
C GLU A 65 0.40 -3.50 -20.58
N ALA A 66 1.46 -4.09 -20.02
CA ALA A 66 2.50 -4.78 -20.79
C ALA A 66 1.97 -6.02 -21.51
N ASP A 67 1.09 -6.79 -20.85
CA ASP A 67 0.48 -8.00 -21.41
C ASP A 67 -0.44 -7.69 -22.62
N ILE A 68 -0.97 -6.46 -22.73
CA ILE A 68 -1.71 -5.98 -23.91
C ILE A 68 -0.84 -5.15 -24.88
N GLY A 69 0.49 -5.19 -24.71
CA GLY A 69 1.45 -4.59 -25.64
C GLY A 69 1.69 -3.08 -25.49
N LEU A 70 1.16 -2.44 -24.44
CA LEU A 70 1.39 -1.00 -24.21
C LEU A 70 2.79 -0.70 -23.66
N HIS A 71 3.44 -1.69 -23.05
CA HIS A 71 4.82 -1.58 -22.57
C HIS A 71 5.70 -2.70 -23.12
N LYS A 72 6.97 -2.40 -23.35
CA LYS A 72 7.98 -3.35 -23.85
C LYS A 72 8.74 -4.08 -22.74
N TYR A 73 8.41 -3.83 -21.48
CA TYR A 73 9.07 -4.42 -20.32
C TYR A 73 8.04 -4.69 -19.21
N ARG A 74 8.46 -5.43 -18.18
CA ARG A 74 7.66 -5.68 -16.97
C ARG A 74 8.39 -5.16 -15.75
N MET A 75 7.63 -4.77 -14.74
CA MET A 75 8.16 -4.36 -13.43
C MET A 75 8.09 -5.54 -12.45
N GLY A 76 9.01 -5.53 -11.48
CA GLY A 76 9.02 -6.47 -10.37
C GLY A 76 9.17 -5.71 -9.06
N MET A 77 8.69 -6.32 -7.96
CA MET A 77 8.92 -5.76 -6.62
C MET A 77 10.41 -5.87 -6.28
N ASN A 78 11.00 -4.78 -5.80
CA ASN A 78 12.42 -4.69 -5.46
C ASN A 78 12.62 -4.09 -4.06
N HIS A 79 13.89 -3.95 -3.64
CA HIS A 79 14.28 -3.52 -2.30
C HIS A 79 13.88 -2.08 -1.97
#